data_AF-A0A8J6Y3J5-F1
#
_entry.id   AF-A0A8J6Y3J5-F1
#
_cell.length_a   1.000
_cell.length_b   1.000
_cell.length_c   1.000
_cell.angle_alpha   90.00
_cell.angle_beta   90.00
_cell.angle_gamma   90.00
#
_symmetry.space_group_name_H-M   'P 1'
#
loop_
_entity.id
_entity.type
_entity.pdbx_description
1 polymer ?
#
loop_
_entity_poly.entity_id
_entity_poly.type
_entity_poly.pdbx_seq_one_letter_code
_entity_poly.pdbx_strand_id
1 'polypeptide(L)'
;MRFKITILIVGMVLTGCIIDRGSYVPAPRPMTAAESASAMVDEAMVQTMIARFGPLIYLRSDDAYVLDDPDYVLDNGVTLNWGLVENETDYNSFKATRVRTMPTSSATILRDWTTIKEGIESTDNPEAYRYWLHIPDKLKSGSMRRARALVHVLPADSMSTEIQFWLFYPFNGPGRVEVCASSKMCDDNWLREAGRHYGDWEMVSVLVSNDARDLLGVYMSRHNTSETFDRWEDGSFRSTTNSNNKLSFEGLGRNSHPIVYAGISSHAHYTTPGTHNYKRVFSKDYGVGTASADLFDRTDVGRGLLAHKPAGYRIIASDLPDFQVEEPDWLQYDGRWGQYERSTDKIKWALHFIKVYTFSEVSRGPTGPKAKTAWSGVF
;
A
#
# COMPACT_ATOMS: atom_id res chain seq x y z
N MET A 1 -3.75 51.27 -2.72
CA MET A 1 -4.08 50.19 -3.66
C MET A 1 -3.81 48.85 -2.99
N ARG A 2 -4.83 48.02 -2.74
CA ARG A 2 -4.65 46.65 -2.22
C ARG A 2 -4.46 45.71 -3.41
N PHE A 3 -3.25 45.23 -3.63
CA PHE A 3 -3.00 44.19 -4.63
C PHE A 3 -3.52 42.85 -4.08
N LYS A 4 -4.66 42.39 -4.58
CA LYS A 4 -5.08 40.99 -4.50
C LYS A 4 -4.27 40.21 -5.54
N ILE A 5 -3.10 39.72 -5.15
CA ILE A 5 -2.38 38.73 -5.94
C ILE A 5 -2.99 37.38 -5.61
N THR A 6 -3.89 36.91 -6.49
CA THR A 6 -4.36 35.52 -6.49
C THR A 6 -3.36 34.75 -7.33
N ILE A 7 -2.37 34.12 -6.68
CA ILE A 7 -1.49 33.17 -7.36
C ILE A 7 -2.24 31.83 -7.41
N LEU A 8 -2.74 31.50 -8.60
CA LEU A 8 -3.25 30.18 -8.93
C LEU A 8 -2.03 29.32 -9.28
N ILE A 9 -1.46 28.63 -8.29
CA ILE A 9 -0.50 27.55 -8.57
C ILE A 9 -1.35 26.29 -8.74
N VAL A 10 -1.33 25.76 -9.96
CA VAL A 10 -1.92 24.46 -10.31
C VAL A 10 -1.18 23.41 -9.47
N GLY A 11 -1.88 22.87 -8.47
CA GLY A 11 -1.39 21.76 -7.67
C GLY A 11 -1.22 20.54 -8.57
N MET A 12 0.01 20.05 -8.65
CA MET A 12 0.33 18.79 -9.31
C MET A 12 -0.39 17.66 -8.55
N VAL A 13 -1.25 16.95 -9.27
CA VAL A 13 -2.18 15.95 -8.74
C VAL A 13 -1.41 14.77 -8.13
N LEU A 14 -1.79 14.44 -6.90
CA LEU A 14 -1.36 13.23 -6.20
C LEU A 14 -2.32 12.09 -6.52
N THR A 15 -1.96 11.32 -7.54
CA THR A 15 -2.36 9.91 -7.65
C THR A 15 -1.29 9.18 -8.43
N GLY A 16 -0.20 8.85 -7.75
CA GLY A 16 0.87 8.03 -8.28
C GLY A 16 0.75 6.62 -7.73
N CYS A 17 -0.01 5.78 -8.42
CA CYS A 17 0.23 4.33 -8.41
C CYS A 17 1.67 4.13 -8.93
N ILE A 18 2.42 3.19 -8.35
CA ILE A 18 3.77 2.75 -8.72
C ILE A 18 4.13 3.15 -10.16
N ILE A 19 5.03 4.12 -10.33
CA ILE A 19 5.57 4.47 -11.65
C ILE A 19 6.74 3.53 -11.94
N ASP A 20 6.52 2.79 -13.02
CA ASP A 20 7.46 2.03 -13.82
C ASP A 20 8.84 2.69 -13.93
N ARG A 21 9.86 2.04 -13.36
CA ARG A 21 11.24 2.20 -13.81
C ARG A 21 11.64 0.89 -14.46
N GLY A 22 11.66 0.90 -15.79
CA GLY A 22 12.24 -0.17 -16.58
C GLY A 22 13.69 -0.43 -16.16
N SER A 23 13.90 -1.53 -15.47
CA SER A 23 15.18 -2.23 -15.43
C SER A 23 14.98 -3.57 -16.14
N TYR A 24 15.67 -3.72 -17.26
CA TYR A 24 15.82 -4.98 -17.98
C TYR A 24 16.27 -6.08 -17.01
N VAL A 25 15.40 -7.05 -16.76
CA VAL A 25 15.74 -8.30 -16.05
C VAL A 25 16.15 -9.31 -17.14
N PRO A 26 17.41 -9.77 -17.19
CA PRO A 26 17.77 -10.82 -18.13
C PRO A 26 17.03 -12.11 -17.76
N ALA A 27 16.47 -12.77 -18.77
CA ALA A 27 15.80 -14.05 -18.60
C ALA A 27 16.70 -15.05 -17.85
N PRO A 28 16.19 -15.81 -16.86
CA PRO A 28 16.99 -16.77 -16.13
C PRO A 28 17.52 -17.85 -17.08
N ARG A 29 18.81 -18.14 -16.93
CA ARG A 29 19.48 -19.22 -17.66
C ARG A 29 18.88 -20.56 -17.20
N PRO A 30 18.55 -21.51 -18.10
CA PRO A 30 18.08 -22.81 -17.67
C PRO A 30 19.22 -23.55 -16.93
N MET A 31 19.02 -23.85 -15.65
CA MET A 31 19.92 -24.68 -14.86
C MET A 31 19.73 -26.16 -15.19
N THR A 32 20.83 -26.91 -15.14
CA THR A 32 20.84 -28.35 -15.36
C THR A 32 20.45 -29.09 -14.07
N ALA A 33 19.92 -30.31 -14.23
CA ALA A 33 19.37 -31.15 -13.17
C ALA A 33 20.37 -31.65 -12.08
N ALA A 34 21.58 -31.08 -11.99
CA ALA A 34 22.63 -31.51 -11.06
C ALA A 34 22.94 -30.50 -9.92
N GLU A 35 22.23 -29.36 -9.85
CA GLU A 35 22.36 -28.34 -8.79
C GLU A 35 21.24 -28.43 -7.72
N SER A 36 20.47 -29.52 -7.67
CA SER A 36 19.30 -29.69 -6.80
C SER A 36 19.64 -30.26 -5.40
N ALA A 37 20.43 -29.53 -4.62
CA ALA A 37 20.43 -29.67 -3.16
C ALA A 37 20.10 -28.34 -2.48
N SER A 38 19.13 -27.61 -3.05
CA SER A 38 18.29 -26.70 -2.27
C SER A 38 17.51 -27.58 -1.28
N ALA A 39 17.51 -27.23 0.01
CA ALA A 39 16.53 -27.83 0.93
C ALA A 39 15.15 -27.53 0.33
N MET A 40 14.45 -28.56 -0.16
CA MET A 40 13.12 -28.36 -0.76
C MET A 40 12.27 -27.58 0.23
N VAL A 41 11.85 -26.38 -0.18
CA VAL A 41 10.99 -25.53 0.64
C VAL A 41 9.56 -25.98 0.38
N ASP A 42 9.07 -26.85 1.26
CA ASP A 42 7.69 -27.32 1.27
C ASP A 42 6.81 -26.43 2.17
N GLU A 43 5.51 -26.73 2.23
CA GLU A 43 4.55 -25.99 3.05
C GLU A 43 4.97 -25.93 4.54
N ALA A 44 5.49 -27.02 5.10
CA ALA A 44 5.88 -27.07 6.50
C ALA A 44 7.08 -26.15 6.79
N MET A 45 8.02 -26.06 5.85
CA MET A 45 9.12 -25.12 5.93
C MET A 45 8.63 -23.67 5.84
N VAL A 46 7.72 -23.35 4.91
CA VAL A 46 7.10 -22.03 4.81
C VAL A 46 6.39 -21.63 6.11
N GLN A 47 5.58 -22.53 6.69
CA GLN A 47 4.91 -22.27 7.96
C GLN A 47 5.93 -22.02 9.08
N THR A 48 7.05 -22.73 9.08
CA THR A 48 8.16 -22.50 10.02
C THR A 48 8.77 -21.11 9.83
N MET A 49 9.01 -20.68 8.60
CA MET A 49 9.54 -19.34 8.29
C MET A 49 8.57 -18.24 8.78
N ILE A 50 7.27 -18.37 8.49
CA ILE A 50 6.24 -17.43 8.94
C ILE A 50 6.18 -17.38 10.47
N ALA A 51 6.16 -18.55 11.12
CA ALA A 51 6.09 -18.64 12.58
C ALA A 51 7.32 -18.03 13.28
N ARG A 52 8.48 -18.00 12.62
CA ARG A 52 9.74 -17.44 13.15
C ARG A 52 9.92 -15.96 12.86
N PHE A 53 9.51 -15.50 11.68
CA PHE A 53 9.91 -14.20 11.14
C PHE A 53 8.74 -13.35 10.63
N GLY A 54 7.51 -13.85 10.66
CA GLY A 54 6.34 -13.07 10.28
C GLY A 54 6.24 -11.77 11.11
N PRO A 55 5.86 -10.64 10.50
CA PRO A 55 5.91 -9.34 11.15
C PRO A 55 4.82 -9.18 12.22
N LEU A 56 5.08 -8.26 13.14
CA LEU A 56 4.09 -7.65 14.01
C LEU A 56 3.80 -6.24 13.49
N ILE A 57 2.56 -6.03 13.04
CA ILE A 57 2.14 -4.74 12.48
C ILE A 57 1.25 -4.04 13.50
N TYR A 58 1.72 -2.92 14.06
CA TYR A 58 0.97 -2.07 14.94
C TYR A 58 0.17 -1.02 14.17
N LEU A 59 -1.10 -0.89 14.54
CA LEU A 59 -1.98 0.19 14.15
C LEU A 59 -2.31 1.00 15.40
N ARG A 60 -2.53 2.29 15.21
CA ARG A 60 -2.97 3.13 16.32
C ARG A 60 -4.32 2.67 16.86
N SER A 61 -4.50 2.78 18.17
CA SER A 61 -5.76 2.41 18.83
C SER A 61 -6.93 3.29 18.39
N ASP A 62 -6.66 4.55 18.02
CA ASP A 62 -7.64 5.53 17.54
C ASP A 62 -7.87 5.52 16.02
N ASP A 63 -7.30 4.57 15.28
CA ASP A 63 -7.55 4.49 13.84
C ASP A 63 -8.99 4.08 13.52
N ALA A 64 -9.69 4.89 12.74
CA ALA A 64 -11.05 4.61 12.33
C ALA A 64 -11.12 3.59 11.19
N TYR A 65 -10.02 3.41 10.44
CA TYR A 65 -9.96 2.60 9.24
C TYR A 65 -8.88 1.54 9.43
N VAL A 66 -9.28 0.29 9.51
CA VAL A 66 -8.34 -0.81 9.78
C VAL A 66 -8.46 -1.92 8.76
N LEU A 67 -7.57 -2.90 8.86
CA LEU A 67 -7.57 -4.05 7.97
C LEU A 67 -8.92 -4.77 7.97
N ASP A 68 -9.18 -5.43 6.84
CA ASP A 68 -10.28 -6.38 6.71
C ASP A 68 -9.90 -7.52 5.76
N ASP A 69 -10.82 -8.46 5.61
CA ASP A 69 -10.72 -9.56 4.63
C ASP A 69 -11.34 -9.11 3.30
N PRO A 70 -10.59 -9.14 2.16
CA PRO A 70 -11.14 -8.80 0.86
C PRO A 70 -12.35 -9.66 0.48
N ASP A 71 -12.39 -10.94 0.90
CA ASP A 71 -13.52 -11.83 0.62
C ASP A 71 -14.80 -11.27 1.26
N TYR A 72 -14.73 -10.93 2.55
CA TYR A 72 -15.84 -10.32 3.26
C TYR A 72 -16.27 -9.00 2.62
N VAL A 73 -15.32 -8.15 2.23
CA VAL A 73 -15.66 -6.84 1.63
C VAL A 73 -16.40 -7.02 0.32
N LEU A 74 -15.90 -7.90 -0.56
CA LEU A 74 -16.56 -8.22 -1.84
C LEU A 74 -17.98 -8.75 -1.62
N ASP A 75 -18.17 -9.61 -0.64
CA ASP A 75 -19.45 -10.27 -0.38
C ASP A 75 -20.49 -9.38 0.32
N ASN A 76 -20.13 -8.14 0.70
CA ASN A 76 -20.98 -7.27 1.51
C ASN A 76 -21.47 -6.00 0.81
N GLY A 77 -21.74 -6.13 -0.50
CA GLY A 77 -22.41 -5.12 -1.31
C GLY A 77 -21.47 -4.30 -2.18
N VAL A 78 -20.30 -4.85 -2.51
CA VAL A 78 -19.43 -4.30 -3.56
C VAL A 78 -20.09 -4.51 -4.93
N THR A 79 -19.92 -3.53 -5.81
CA THR A 79 -20.29 -3.66 -7.22
C THR A 79 -19.09 -3.48 -8.12
N LEU A 80 -19.05 -4.24 -9.22
CA LEU A 80 -18.11 -4.01 -10.31
C LEU A 80 -18.70 -2.96 -11.25
N ASN A 81 -17.95 -1.90 -11.51
CA ASN A 81 -18.32 -0.78 -12.36
C ASN A 81 -17.35 -0.70 -13.52
N TRP A 82 -17.82 -0.25 -14.68
CA TRP A 82 -16.96 0.04 -15.81
C TRP A 82 -17.49 1.21 -16.64
N GLY A 83 -16.58 1.86 -17.36
CA GLY A 83 -16.92 2.95 -18.26
C GLY A 83 -15.71 3.72 -18.75
N LEU A 84 -15.98 4.83 -19.42
CA LEU A 84 -14.95 5.69 -20.01
C LEU A 84 -14.32 6.57 -18.93
N VAL A 85 -12.99 6.55 -18.84
CA VAL A 85 -12.25 7.38 -17.89
C VAL A 85 -11.21 8.21 -18.63
N GLU A 86 -11.39 9.53 -18.59
CA GLU A 86 -10.55 10.52 -19.25
C GLU A 86 -9.76 11.30 -18.19
N ASN A 87 -8.48 11.57 -18.45
CA ASN A 87 -7.59 12.37 -17.61
C ASN A 87 -7.60 11.94 -16.13
N GLU A 88 -7.42 10.64 -15.88
CA GLU A 88 -7.52 9.98 -14.56
C GLU A 88 -6.64 10.61 -13.46
N THR A 89 -5.65 11.40 -13.83
CA THR A 89 -4.72 12.08 -12.91
C THR A 89 -4.78 13.59 -12.98
N ASP A 90 -5.76 14.20 -13.64
CA ASP A 90 -5.87 15.67 -13.72
C ASP A 90 -7.18 16.13 -13.08
N TYR A 91 -7.09 16.81 -11.94
CA TYR A 91 -8.27 17.24 -11.19
C TYR A 91 -9.24 18.06 -12.03
N ASN A 92 -8.73 18.99 -12.85
CA ASN A 92 -9.54 19.96 -13.56
C ASN A 92 -10.25 19.34 -14.78
N SER A 93 -9.60 18.40 -15.46
CA SER A 93 -10.07 17.80 -16.70
C SER A 93 -10.56 16.35 -16.56
N PHE A 94 -10.47 15.77 -15.37
CA PHE A 94 -10.96 14.42 -15.08
C PHE A 94 -12.43 14.23 -15.41
N LYS A 95 -12.75 13.08 -16.01
CA LYS A 95 -14.12 12.68 -16.27
C LYS A 95 -14.22 11.16 -16.25
N ALA A 96 -15.10 10.64 -15.40
CA ALA A 96 -15.48 9.24 -15.39
C ALA A 96 -16.96 9.13 -15.77
N THR A 97 -17.23 8.48 -16.89
CA THR A 97 -18.60 8.18 -17.35
C THR A 97 -18.84 6.69 -17.16
N ARG A 98 -19.51 6.34 -16.06
CA ARG A 98 -19.90 4.96 -15.82
C ARG A 98 -20.92 4.52 -16.85
N VAL A 99 -20.60 3.44 -17.56
CA VAL A 99 -21.48 2.82 -18.55
C VAL A 99 -22.49 1.92 -17.85
N ARG A 100 -22.01 1.01 -17.02
CA ARG A 100 -22.84 0.06 -16.27
C ARG A 100 -22.19 -0.31 -14.94
N THR A 101 -22.99 -0.97 -14.11
CA THR A 101 -22.60 -1.54 -12.82
C THR A 101 -23.28 -2.88 -12.65
N MET A 102 -22.62 -3.81 -11.97
CA MET A 102 -23.22 -5.09 -11.57
C MET A 102 -22.77 -5.47 -10.16
N PRO A 103 -23.65 -6.11 -9.36
CA PRO A 103 -23.21 -6.79 -8.15
C PRO A 103 -22.13 -7.80 -8.47
N THR A 104 -21.15 -7.94 -7.58
CA THR A 104 -20.14 -8.99 -7.65
C THR A 104 -19.84 -9.51 -6.24
N SER A 105 -18.99 -10.52 -6.14
CA SER A 105 -18.63 -11.20 -4.90
C SER A 105 -17.26 -11.86 -5.03
N SER A 106 -16.68 -12.32 -3.92
CA SER A 106 -15.46 -13.11 -3.94
C SER A 106 -15.57 -14.33 -4.86
N ALA A 107 -16.75 -14.94 -4.93
CA ALA A 107 -17.04 -16.14 -5.73
C ALA A 107 -17.37 -15.87 -7.21
N THR A 108 -17.58 -14.61 -7.62
CA THR A 108 -18.01 -14.31 -9.01
C THR A 108 -17.14 -13.28 -9.73
N ILE A 109 -16.32 -12.53 -8.99
CA ILE A 109 -15.56 -11.40 -9.53
C ILE A 109 -14.72 -11.74 -10.76
N LEU A 110 -14.05 -12.89 -10.77
CA LEU A 110 -13.23 -13.30 -11.92
C LEU A 110 -14.09 -13.46 -13.17
N ARG A 111 -15.15 -14.28 -13.10
CA ARG A 111 -16.09 -14.47 -14.21
C ARG A 111 -16.75 -13.15 -14.65
N ASP A 112 -17.21 -12.36 -13.69
CA ASP A 112 -17.90 -11.10 -13.96
C ASP A 112 -16.97 -10.13 -14.70
N TRP A 113 -15.71 -9.99 -14.23
CA TRP A 113 -14.69 -9.15 -14.84
C TRP A 113 -14.26 -9.64 -16.22
N THR A 114 -13.97 -10.94 -16.39
CA THR A 114 -13.59 -11.51 -17.70
C THR A 114 -14.66 -11.24 -18.74
N THR A 115 -15.94 -11.46 -18.40
CA THR A 115 -17.08 -11.18 -19.30
C THR A 115 -17.12 -9.71 -19.74
N ILE A 116 -16.89 -8.78 -18.79
CA ILE A 116 -16.86 -7.34 -19.10
C ILE A 116 -15.65 -7.01 -19.98
N LYS A 117 -14.48 -7.57 -19.69
CA LYS A 117 -13.24 -7.33 -20.43
C LYS A 117 -13.37 -7.76 -21.88
N GLU A 118 -13.85 -8.96 -22.15
CA GLU A 118 -14.12 -9.46 -23.51
C GLU A 118 -15.11 -8.55 -24.27
N GLY A 119 -16.17 -8.10 -23.58
CA GLY A 119 -17.13 -7.15 -24.15
C GLY A 119 -16.49 -5.81 -24.52
N ILE A 120 -15.60 -5.28 -23.68
CA ILE A 120 -14.87 -4.03 -23.94
C ILE A 120 -13.87 -4.20 -25.09
N GLU A 121 -13.14 -5.31 -25.14
CA GLU A 121 -12.16 -5.62 -26.20
C GLU A 121 -12.82 -5.66 -27.59
N SER A 122 -14.13 -5.91 -27.66
CA SER A 122 -14.91 -5.87 -28.90
C SER A 122 -15.37 -4.47 -29.36
N THR A 123 -15.07 -3.41 -28.58
CA THR A 123 -15.46 -2.02 -28.91
C THR A 123 -14.41 -1.30 -29.76
N ASP A 124 -14.76 -0.15 -30.36
CA ASP A 124 -13.85 0.62 -31.22
C ASP A 124 -12.66 1.27 -30.47
N ASN A 125 -12.77 1.44 -29.15
CA ASN A 125 -11.75 2.09 -28.29
C ASN A 125 -11.74 1.41 -26.91
N PRO A 126 -11.20 0.18 -26.81
CA PRO A 126 -11.13 -0.54 -25.55
C PRO A 126 -10.23 0.15 -24.52
N GLU A 127 -9.20 0.86 -24.96
CA GLU A 127 -8.20 1.52 -24.12
C GLU A 127 -8.74 2.72 -23.33
N ALA A 128 -9.86 3.31 -23.73
CA ALA A 128 -10.53 4.37 -22.97
C ALA A 128 -11.34 3.85 -21.77
N TYR A 129 -11.58 2.54 -21.71
CA TYR A 129 -12.36 1.95 -20.63
C TYR A 129 -11.49 1.66 -19.40
N ARG A 130 -12.10 1.86 -18.23
CA ARG A 130 -11.59 1.37 -16.95
C ARG A 130 -12.70 0.62 -16.23
N TYR A 131 -12.29 -0.23 -15.31
CA TYR A 131 -13.16 -0.94 -14.39
C TYR A 131 -12.67 -0.74 -12.96
N TRP A 132 -13.63 -0.58 -12.06
CA TRP A 132 -13.37 -0.31 -10.65
C TRP A 132 -14.44 -0.94 -9.78
N LEU A 133 -14.02 -1.34 -8.58
CA LEU A 133 -14.94 -1.74 -7.52
C LEU A 133 -15.54 -0.48 -6.89
N HIS A 134 -16.82 -0.53 -6.58
CA HIS A 134 -17.44 0.44 -5.69
C HIS A 134 -17.62 -0.20 -4.33
N ILE A 135 -16.89 0.28 -3.33
CA ILE A 135 -16.95 -0.19 -1.95
C ILE A 135 -17.90 0.73 -1.17
N PRO A 136 -18.98 0.21 -0.56
CA PRO A 136 -19.94 1.04 0.15
C PRO A 136 -19.39 1.57 1.48
N ASP A 137 -19.78 2.78 1.86
CA ASP A 137 -19.32 3.50 3.06
C ASP A 137 -19.39 2.71 4.38
N LYS A 138 -20.39 1.84 4.51
CA LYS A 138 -20.57 0.97 5.69
C LYS A 138 -19.39 0.02 5.94
N LEU A 139 -18.52 -0.19 4.95
CA LEU A 139 -17.36 -1.08 5.04
C LEU A 139 -16.04 -0.34 5.35
N LYS A 140 -16.02 1.01 5.29
CA LYS A 140 -14.80 1.81 5.44
C LYS A 140 -14.01 1.48 6.71
N SER A 141 -14.70 1.21 7.82
CA SER A 141 -14.05 1.01 9.11
C SER A 141 -13.18 -0.25 9.19
N GLY A 142 -13.41 -1.24 8.32
CA GLY A 142 -12.76 -2.55 8.42
C GLY A 142 -13.11 -3.32 9.71
N SER A 143 -12.35 -4.38 9.98
CA SER A 143 -12.49 -5.21 11.18
C SER A 143 -11.25 -6.04 11.46
N MET A 144 -10.55 -5.69 12.55
CA MET A 144 -9.41 -6.48 13.04
C MET A 144 -9.76 -7.94 13.40
N ARG A 145 -11.05 -8.28 13.61
CA ARG A 145 -11.45 -9.67 13.86
C ARG A 145 -11.38 -10.56 12.61
N ARG A 146 -11.46 -9.94 11.42
CA ARG A 146 -11.36 -10.63 10.12
C ARG A 146 -9.99 -10.42 9.47
N ALA A 147 -9.27 -9.39 9.89
CA ALA A 147 -7.96 -9.04 9.37
C ALA A 147 -6.98 -10.22 9.42
N ARG A 148 -6.35 -10.48 8.28
CA ARG A 148 -5.26 -11.44 8.09
C ARG A 148 -4.25 -10.83 7.12
N ALA A 149 -2.98 -11.15 7.31
CA ALA A 149 -1.99 -10.95 6.26
C ALA A 149 -2.22 -12.01 5.17
N LEU A 150 -2.31 -11.57 3.92
CA LEU A 150 -2.51 -12.43 2.77
C LEU A 150 -1.13 -12.76 2.20
N VAL A 151 -0.71 -14.00 2.37
CA VAL A 151 0.68 -14.41 2.17
C VAL A 151 0.90 -14.92 0.76
N HIS A 152 1.92 -14.38 0.11
CA HIS A 152 2.47 -14.88 -1.16
C HIS A 152 3.92 -15.34 -0.92
N VAL A 153 4.27 -16.53 -1.41
CA VAL A 153 5.58 -17.15 -1.18
C VAL A 153 6.30 -17.27 -2.52
N LEU A 154 7.53 -16.75 -2.59
CA LEU A 154 8.33 -16.77 -3.81
C LEU A 154 9.73 -17.35 -3.55
N PRO A 155 10.28 -18.15 -4.48
CA PRO A 155 11.71 -18.38 -4.48
C PRO A 155 12.43 -17.06 -4.80
N ALA A 156 13.37 -16.64 -3.96
CA ALA A 156 14.19 -15.46 -4.24
C ALA A 156 15.46 -15.86 -4.99
N ASP A 157 16.17 -16.87 -4.47
CA ASP A 157 17.30 -17.51 -5.13
C ASP A 157 17.39 -19.00 -4.74
N SER A 158 18.52 -19.66 -5.03
CA SER A 158 18.71 -21.08 -4.69
C SER A 158 18.82 -21.35 -3.18
N MET A 159 18.99 -20.33 -2.35
CA MET A 159 19.27 -20.43 -0.91
C MET A 159 18.26 -19.67 -0.04
N SER A 160 17.37 -18.87 -0.62
CA SER A 160 16.44 -18.02 0.10
C SER A 160 15.05 -17.95 -0.54
N THR A 161 14.07 -17.71 0.33
CA THR A 161 12.65 -17.61 0.01
C THR A 161 12.15 -16.25 0.49
N GLU A 162 11.44 -15.55 -0.38
CA GLU A 162 10.71 -14.34 -0.03
C GLU A 162 9.30 -14.70 0.44
N ILE A 163 8.87 -14.10 1.54
CA ILE A 163 7.50 -14.23 2.07
C ILE A 163 6.89 -12.84 2.18
N GLN A 164 5.91 -12.59 1.33
CA GLN A 164 5.16 -11.34 1.29
C GLN A 164 3.92 -11.43 2.16
N PHE A 165 3.65 -10.38 2.92
CA PHE A 165 2.48 -10.19 3.76
C PHE A 165 1.68 -9.01 3.23
N TRP A 166 0.69 -9.29 2.40
CA TRP A 166 -0.20 -8.28 1.84
C TRP A 166 -1.31 -7.93 2.83
N LEU A 167 -1.58 -6.64 2.98
CA LEU A 167 -2.53 -6.08 3.94
C LEU A 167 -3.59 -5.30 3.18
N PHE A 168 -4.85 -5.67 3.40
CA PHE A 168 -5.99 -5.02 2.77
C PHE A 168 -6.74 -4.13 3.75
N TYR A 169 -7.02 -2.89 3.35
CA TYR A 169 -7.92 -1.98 4.05
C TYR A 169 -9.07 -1.60 3.12
N PRO A 170 -10.35 -1.61 3.57
CA PRO A 170 -11.46 -1.22 2.70
C PRO A 170 -11.43 0.27 2.31
N PHE A 171 -10.72 1.08 3.07
CA PHE A 171 -10.60 2.52 2.89
C PHE A 171 -9.34 3.02 3.59
N ASN A 172 -8.60 3.90 2.94
CA ASN A 172 -7.58 4.70 3.60
C ASN A 172 -8.16 6.10 3.87
N GLY A 173 -7.90 6.63 5.06
CA GLY A 173 -8.45 7.91 5.50
C GLY A 173 -7.79 9.10 4.81
N PRO A 174 -8.28 10.32 5.05
CA PRO A 174 -7.64 11.52 4.52
C PRO A 174 -6.25 11.73 5.15
N GLY A 175 -5.38 12.38 4.38
CA GLY A 175 -4.03 12.70 4.78
C GLY A 175 -3.95 13.79 5.86
N ARG A 176 -2.72 14.10 6.26
CA ARG A 176 -2.43 15.14 7.26
C ARG A 176 -1.33 16.05 6.79
N VAL A 177 -1.37 17.27 7.30
CA VAL A 177 -0.44 18.32 6.92
C VAL A 177 -0.06 19.17 8.12
N GLU A 178 1.23 19.32 8.33
CA GLU A 178 1.81 20.27 9.28
C GLU A 178 2.00 21.58 8.53
N VAL A 179 1.43 22.66 9.04
CA VAL A 179 1.48 23.97 8.39
C VAL A 179 2.23 24.93 9.27
N CYS A 180 3.40 25.35 8.82
CA CYS A 180 4.26 26.26 9.55
C CYS A 180 4.22 27.66 8.94
N ALA A 181 4.22 28.71 9.76
CA ALA A 181 4.54 30.08 9.32
C ALA A 181 6.01 30.45 9.60
N SER A 182 6.63 29.74 10.54
CA SER A 182 8.05 29.73 10.82
C SER A 182 8.40 28.39 11.45
N SER A 183 9.69 28.10 11.65
CA SER A 183 10.13 26.88 12.35
C SER A 183 9.65 26.75 13.80
N LYS A 184 9.02 27.79 14.36
CA LYS A 184 8.51 27.81 15.74
C LYS A 184 6.98 27.91 15.83
N MET A 185 6.29 28.01 14.69
CA MET A 185 4.84 28.22 14.63
C MET A 185 4.24 27.28 13.60
N CYS A 186 3.92 26.06 14.04
CA CYS A 186 3.40 24.99 13.21
C CYS A 186 2.11 24.44 13.83
N ASP A 187 1.13 24.16 12.97
CA ASP A 187 -0.14 23.54 13.35
C ASP A 187 -0.37 22.27 12.51
N ASP A 188 -0.73 21.19 13.19
CA ASP A 188 -1.08 19.92 12.56
C ASP A 188 -2.56 19.91 12.19
N ASN A 189 -2.83 19.62 10.92
CA ASN A 189 -4.17 19.68 10.35
C ASN A 189 -4.54 18.36 9.70
N TRP A 190 -5.78 17.93 9.93
CA TRP A 190 -6.40 16.86 9.17
C TRP A 190 -6.95 17.41 7.87
N LEU A 191 -6.63 16.75 6.76
CA LEU A 191 -7.35 16.95 5.51
C LEU A 191 -8.73 16.30 5.63
N ARG A 192 -9.70 16.75 4.84
CA ARG A 192 -11.07 16.23 4.85
C ARG A 192 -11.30 15.21 3.75
N GLU A 193 -10.65 15.41 2.60
CA GLU A 193 -10.86 14.66 1.37
C GLU A 193 -9.56 14.16 0.75
N ALA A 194 -8.53 14.99 0.68
CA ALA A 194 -7.28 14.64 0.00
C ALA A 194 -6.49 13.55 0.75
N GLY A 195 -5.89 12.64 0.00
CA GLY A 195 -5.16 11.45 0.44
C GLY A 195 -6.02 10.19 0.60
N ARG A 196 -7.35 10.33 0.68
CA ARG A 196 -8.26 9.20 0.94
C ARG A 196 -8.67 8.49 -0.34
N HIS A 197 -8.94 7.20 -0.28
CA HIS A 197 -9.46 6.35 -1.34
C HIS A 197 -10.04 5.05 -0.77
N TYR A 198 -10.90 4.41 -1.56
CA TYR A 198 -11.46 3.10 -1.23
C TYR A 198 -10.52 2.01 -1.72
N GLY A 199 -10.48 0.94 -0.94
CA GLY A 199 -9.48 -0.11 -1.03
C GLY A 199 -8.09 0.43 -0.77
N ASP A 200 -7.26 -0.36 -0.12
CA ASP A 200 -5.86 -0.03 0.08
C ASP A 200 -5.07 -1.33 0.22
N TRP A 201 -3.87 -1.33 -0.35
CA TRP A 201 -3.01 -2.49 -0.41
C TRP A 201 -1.60 -2.09 -0.02
N GLU A 202 -1.24 -2.45 1.22
CA GLU A 202 0.07 -2.29 1.79
C GLU A 202 0.77 -3.66 1.92
N MET A 203 2.10 -3.67 2.05
CA MET A 203 2.87 -4.90 2.05
C MET A 203 4.11 -4.79 2.95
N VAL A 204 4.36 -5.87 3.69
CA VAL A 204 5.66 -6.15 4.32
C VAL A 204 6.18 -7.44 3.69
N SER A 205 7.47 -7.53 3.38
CA SER A 205 8.08 -8.77 2.89
C SER A 205 9.31 -9.11 3.71
N VAL A 206 9.58 -10.40 3.90
CA VAL A 206 10.78 -10.92 4.58
C VAL A 206 11.52 -11.87 3.65
N LEU A 207 12.84 -11.74 3.60
CA LEU A 207 13.73 -12.66 2.90
C LEU A 207 14.34 -13.63 3.93
N VAL A 208 14.13 -14.93 3.76
CA VAL A 208 14.51 -15.95 4.74
C VAL A 208 15.38 -17.01 4.08
N SER A 209 16.41 -17.50 4.78
CA SER A 209 17.18 -18.66 4.31
C SER A 209 16.28 -19.91 4.17
N ASN A 210 16.50 -20.75 3.16
CA ASN A 210 15.65 -21.92 2.87
C ASN A 210 15.61 -22.96 4.00
N ASP A 211 16.57 -22.93 4.93
CA ASP A 211 16.56 -23.76 6.15
C ASP A 211 15.80 -23.11 7.34
N ALA A 212 15.14 -21.98 7.09
CA ALA A 212 14.39 -21.14 8.02
C ALA A 212 15.19 -20.68 9.25
N ARG A 213 16.53 -20.62 9.17
CA ARG A 213 17.38 -20.25 10.31
C ARG A 213 17.60 -18.75 10.42
N ASP A 214 17.72 -18.07 9.30
CA ASP A 214 18.16 -16.68 9.26
C ASP A 214 17.16 -15.83 8.46
N LEU A 215 16.76 -14.72 9.10
CA LEU A 215 16.17 -13.59 8.40
C LEU A 215 17.30 -12.80 7.75
N LEU A 216 17.18 -12.54 6.45
CA LEU A 216 18.23 -11.93 5.62
C LEU A 216 17.90 -10.47 5.27
N GLY A 217 16.61 -10.18 5.05
CA GLY A 217 16.14 -8.86 4.69
C GLY A 217 14.67 -8.65 5.04
N VAL A 218 14.27 -7.38 5.13
CA VAL A 218 12.89 -6.95 5.32
C VAL A 218 12.59 -5.79 4.38
N TYR A 219 11.43 -5.82 3.74
CA TYR A 219 10.92 -4.75 2.89
C TYR A 219 9.61 -4.23 3.47
N MET A 220 9.41 -2.92 3.43
CA MET A 220 8.18 -2.26 3.83
C MET A 220 7.69 -1.30 2.74
N SER A 221 6.42 -1.38 2.37
CA SER A 221 5.77 -0.38 1.53
C SER A 221 5.57 0.94 2.28
N ARG A 222 5.76 2.06 1.59
CA ARG A 222 5.53 3.40 2.15
C ARG A 222 5.05 4.36 1.07
N HIS A 223 3.75 4.63 1.03
CA HIS A 223 3.11 5.43 -0.03
C HIS A 223 3.47 4.86 -1.42
N ASN A 224 4.05 5.68 -2.29
CA ASN A 224 4.55 5.29 -3.61
C ASN A 224 6.05 4.92 -3.61
N THR A 225 6.62 4.69 -2.44
CA THR A 225 8.01 4.29 -2.21
C THR A 225 8.07 3.04 -1.34
N SER A 226 9.28 2.65 -0.96
CA SER A 226 9.52 1.58 -0.01
C SER A 226 10.76 1.85 0.81
N GLU A 227 10.92 1.03 1.85
CA GLU A 227 12.16 0.96 2.60
C GLU A 227 12.58 -0.51 2.77
N THR A 228 13.79 -0.83 2.31
CA THR A 228 14.39 -2.16 2.42
C THR A 228 15.48 -2.15 3.48
N PHE A 229 15.61 -3.23 4.23
CA PHE A 229 16.55 -3.40 5.33
C PHE A 229 17.33 -4.69 5.16
N ASP A 230 18.65 -4.57 5.17
CA ASP A 230 19.55 -5.72 5.10
C ASP A 230 20.08 -6.04 6.50
N ARG A 231 20.39 -7.31 6.72
CA ARG A 231 21.09 -7.76 7.95
C ARG A 231 22.58 -7.44 7.87
N TRP A 232 23.08 -6.69 8.84
CA TRP A 232 24.50 -6.34 8.97
C TRP A 232 25.26 -7.39 9.81
N GLU A 233 26.60 -7.32 9.78
CA GLU A 233 27.49 -8.24 10.52
C GLU A 233 27.23 -8.23 12.04
N ASP A 234 26.82 -7.09 12.59
CA ASP A 234 26.45 -6.94 14.00
C ASP A 234 25.05 -7.49 14.32
N GLY A 235 24.36 -8.07 13.34
CA GLY A 235 23.01 -8.61 13.45
C GLY A 235 21.90 -7.56 13.36
N SER A 236 22.23 -6.26 13.28
CA SER A 236 21.22 -5.21 13.12
C SER A 236 20.68 -5.16 11.69
N PHE A 237 19.41 -4.79 11.55
CA PHE A 237 18.80 -4.53 10.26
C PHE A 237 18.73 -3.03 10.03
N ARG A 238 19.42 -2.56 8.98
CA ARG A 238 19.52 -1.12 8.68
C ARG A 238 19.01 -0.87 7.28
N SER A 239 18.34 0.27 7.11
CA SER A 239 17.78 0.65 5.82
C SER A 239 18.87 0.87 4.78
N THR A 240 18.62 0.38 3.58
CA THR A 240 19.50 0.52 2.41
C THR A 240 19.49 1.95 1.85
N THR A 241 18.48 2.75 2.20
CA THR A 241 18.31 4.12 1.71
C THR A 241 18.61 5.18 2.78
N ASN A 242 18.49 4.82 4.07
CA ASN A 242 18.82 5.69 5.19
C ASN A 242 19.38 4.87 6.37
N SER A 243 20.70 4.77 6.48
CA SER A 243 21.37 3.95 7.50
C SER A 243 21.08 4.33 8.95
N ASN A 244 20.48 5.50 9.21
CA ASN A 244 20.00 5.88 10.53
C ASN A 244 18.70 5.15 10.93
N ASN A 245 17.93 4.67 9.96
CA ASN A 245 16.74 3.89 10.19
C ASN A 245 17.13 2.43 10.44
N LYS A 246 16.71 1.91 11.61
CA LYS A 246 16.93 0.54 12.03
C LYS A 246 15.61 -0.13 12.36
N LEU A 247 15.48 -1.40 12.00
CA LEU A 247 14.32 -2.19 12.39
C LEU A 247 14.44 -2.66 13.84
N SER A 248 13.30 -2.63 14.53
CA SER A 248 13.13 -3.25 15.83
C SER A 248 12.44 -4.60 15.68
N PHE A 249 12.69 -5.50 16.62
CA PHE A 249 12.16 -6.86 16.60
C PHE A 249 11.51 -7.22 17.93
N GLU A 250 10.43 -7.99 17.88
CA GLU A 250 9.88 -8.68 19.04
C GLU A 250 10.37 -10.14 19.04
N GLY A 251 10.74 -10.65 20.22
CA GLY A 251 11.34 -11.97 20.38
C GLY A 251 12.87 -11.95 20.29
N LEU A 252 13.49 -13.13 20.20
CA LEU A 252 14.94 -13.29 20.22
C LEU A 252 15.38 -14.44 19.31
N GLY A 253 16.58 -14.31 18.74
CA GLY A 253 17.23 -15.36 17.95
C GLY A 253 16.39 -15.76 16.75
N ARG A 254 16.08 -17.06 16.63
CA ARG A 254 15.31 -17.62 15.51
C ARG A 254 13.80 -17.38 15.60
N ASN A 255 13.33 -16.61 16.58
CA ASN A 255 11.94 -16.13 16.67
C ASN A 255 12.00 -14.61 16.83
N SER A 256 12.33 -13.91 15.75
CA SER A 256 12.51 -12.45 15.74
C SER A 256 11.56 -11.85 14.72
N HIS A 257 10.50 -11.22 15.21
CA HIS A 257 9.43 -10.67 14.41
C HIS A 257 9.69 -9.19 14.12
N PRO A 258 9.84 -8.75 12.86
CA PRO A 258 9.94 -7.34 12.53
C PRO A 258 8.76 -6.56 13.12
N ILE A 259 9.04 -5.49 13.87
CA ILE A 259 8.01 -4.58 14.37
C ILE A 259 7.81 -3.49 13.32
N VAL A 260 6.58 -3.39 12.83
CA VAL A 260 6.16 -2.44 11.82
C VAL A 260 5.08 -1.54 12.40
N TYR A 261 5.18 -0.23 12.18
CA TYR A 261 4.17 0.73 12.61
C TYR A 261 3.44 1.29 11.39
N ALA A 262 2.14 1.04 11.27
CA ALA A 262 1.29 1.58 10.22
C ALA A 262 0.85 3.02 10.56
N GLY A 263 0.96 3.91 9.58
CA GLY A 263 0.46 5.27 9.67
C GLY A 263 -1.06 5.27 9.84
N ILE A 264 -1.58 6.03 10.80
CA ILE A 264 -3.04 6.19 10.94
C ILE A 264 -3.63 6.79 9.67
N SER A 265 -4.75 6.22 9.21
CA SER A 265 -5.42 6.53 7.94
C SER A 265 -4.65 6.18 6.68
N SER A 266 -3.35 6.47 6.59
CA SER A 266 -2.55 6.28 5.36
C SER A 266 -1.97 4.88 5.22
N HIS A 267 -1.87 4.15 6.33
CA HIS A 267 -1.36 2.77 6.47
C HIS A 267 0.10 2.53 6.04
N ALA A 268 0.79 3.56 5.52
CA ALA A 268 2.21 3.50 5.19
C ALA A 268 3.06 2.99 6.36
N HIS A 269 4.07 2.17 6.08
CA HIS A 269 4.84 1.47 7.11
C HIS A 269 6.11 2.20 7.54
N TYR A 270 6.39 2.10 8.85
CA TYR A 270 7.49 2.78 9.53
C TYR A 270 8.18 1.87 10.54
N THR A 271 9.44 2.18 10.85
CA THR A 271 10.26 1.45 11.84
C THR A 271 10.10 1.94 13.28
N THR A 272 9.52 3.13 13.48
CA THR A 272 9.38 3.76 14.80
C THR A 272 8.00 4.41 14.97
N PRO A 273 7.49 4.50 16.22
CA PRO A 273 6.32 5.31 16.52
C PRO A 273 6.68 6.81 16.47
N GLY A 274 5.68 7.66 16.22
CA GLY A 274 5.84 9.12 16.15
C GLY A 274 5.36 9.74 14.85
N THR A 275 5.81 10.98 14.60
CA THR A 275 5.46 11.77 13.41
C THR A 275 6.52 11.60 12.34
N HIS A 276 6.07 11.36 11.11
CA HIS A 276 6.94 11.11 9.96
C HIS A 276 6.57 12.01 8.78
N ASN A 277 7.32 13.10 8.61
CA ASN A 277 7.18 13.96 7.44
C ASN A 277 7.66 13.20 6.19
N TYR A 278 6.86 13.19 5.13
CA TYR A 278 7.18 12.47 3.89
C TYR A 278 7.20 13.35 2.64
N LYS A 279 6.56 14.53 2.66
CA LYS A 279 6.57 15.43 1.50
C LYS A 279 6.30 16.88 1.85
N ARG A 280 7.19 17.79 1.45
CA ARG A 280 6.91 19.23 1.42
C ARG A 280 6.06 19.58 0.20
N VAL A 281 4.86 20.12 0.41
CA VAL A 281 3.94 20.51 -0.67
C VAL A 281 3.86 22.02 -0.88
N PHE A 282 4.32 22.79 0.10
CA PHE A 282 4.43 24.24 0.01
C PHE A 282 5.64 24.73 0.79
N SER A 283 6.33 25.73 0.24
CA SER A 283 7.36 26.50 0.95
C SER A 283 7.41 27.91 0.38
N LYS A 284 7.44 28.93 1.24
CA LYS A 284 7.65 30.30 0.85
C LYS A 284 8.38 31.09 1.93
N ASP A 285 9.48 31.70 1.54
CA ASP A 285 10.20 32.65 2.38
C ASP A 285 9.56 34.04 2.29
N TYR A 286 9.39 34.67 3.45
CA TYR A 286 8.87 36.03 3.62
C TYR A 286 9.94 36.98 4.20
N GLY A 287 11.21 36.56 4.30
CA GLY A 287 12.33 37.35 4.79
C GLY A 287 12.40 37.45 6.33
N VAL A 288 11.26 37.31 7.02
CA VAL A 288 11.17 37.20 8.49
C VAL A 288 10.97 35.75 8.97
N GLY A 289 10.83 34.81 8.03
CA GLY A 289 10.56 33.41 8.29
C GLY A 289 10.04 32.69 7.04
N THR A 290 10.13 31.37 7.04
CA THR A 290 9.63 30.50 5.98
C THR A 290 8.32 29.86 6.41
N ALA A 291 7.27 30.05 5.60
CA ALA A 291 6.04 29.29 5.74
C ALA A 291 6.14 27.99 4.92
N SER A 292 5.70 26.87 5.48
CA SER A 292 5.69 25.58 4.79
C SER A 292 4.39 24.81 5.04
N ALA A 293 4.11 23.85 4.17
CA ALA A 293 3.15 22.79 4.45
C ALA A 293 3.82 21.45 4.12
N ASP A 294 3.91 20.59 5.12
CA ASP A 294 4.60 19.31 5.08
C ASP A 294 3.59 18.20 5.38
N LEU A 295 3.40 17.29 4.43
CA LEU A 295 2.58 16.10 4.64
C LEU A 295 3.30 15.13 5.56
N PHE A 296 2.54 14.54 6.50
CA PHE A 296 3.09 13.64 7.50
C PHE A 296 2.14 12.50 7.84
N ASP A 297 2.73 11.40 8.30
CA ASP A 297 2.02 10.32 8.96
C ASP A 297 2.26 10.35 10.46
N ARG A 298 1.35 9.74 11.23
CA ARG A 298 1.63 9.41 12.63
C ARG A 298 1.47 7.94 12.87
N THR A 299 2.33 7.42 13.70
CA THR A 299 2.42 6.00 14.05
C THR A 299 2.49 5.89 15.56
N ASP A 300 2.01 4.77 16.10
CA ASP A 300 2.06 4.49 17.53
C ASP A 300 1.85 3.00 17.76
N VAL A 301 2.02 2.57 19.01
CA VAL A 301 1.62 1.24 19.46
C VAL A 301 0.12 1.24 19.76
N GLY A 302 -0.57 0.18 19.38
CA GLY A 302 -2.00 0.04 19.66
C GLY A 302 -2.50 -1.37 19.39
N ARG A 303 -3.58 -1.49 18.62
CA ARG A 303 -4.02 -2.79 18.11
C ARG A 303 -2.98 -3.30 17.11
N GLY A 304 -2.85 -4.62 16.94
CA GLY A 304 -1.87 -5.15 16.00
C GLY A 304 -2.30 -6.43 15.33
N LEU A 305 -1.69 -6.68 14.17
CA LEU A 305 -1.78 -7.95 13.47
C LEU A 305 -0.48 -8.74 13.73
N LEU A 306 -0.62 -9.91 14.34
CA LEU A 306 0.47 -10.85 14.56
C LEU A 306 0.54 -11.81 13.36
N ALA A 307 1.20 -11.40 12.28
CA ALA A 307 1.24 -12.18 11.04
C ALA A 307 2.05 -13.49 11.17
N HIS A 308 2.81 -13.67 12.26
CA HIS A 308 3.50 -14.91 12.60
C HIS A 308 2.61 -15.94 13.34
N LYS A 309 1.35 -15.63 13.65
CA LYS A 309 0.41 -16.56 14.29
C LYS A 309 -0.54 -17.17 13.24
N PRO A 310 -0.94 -18.44 13.35
CA PRO A 310 -1.86 -19.08 12.39
C PRO A 310 -3.17 -18.33 12.15
N ALA A 311 -3.69 -17.61 13.14
CA ALA A 311 -4.90 -16.79 12.99
C ALA A 311 -4.65 -15.44 12.28
N GLY A 312 -3.41 -14.97 12.23
CA GLY A 312 -3.01 -13.66 11.70
C GLY A 312 -2.63 -13.66 10.22
N TYR A 313 -2.63 -14.81 9.55
CA TYR A 313 -2.37 -14.90 8.11
C TYR A 313 -3.26 -15.91 7.39
N ARG A 314 -3.24 -15.84 6.07
CA ARG A 314 -3.75 -16.85 5.12
C ARG A 314 -2.79 -16.87 3.93
N ILE A 315 -2.27 -18.04 3.58
CA ILE A 315 -1.47 -18.18 2.34
C ILE A 315 -2.45 -18.19 1.16
N ILE A 316 -2.21 -17.31 0.18
CA ILE A 316 -3.09 -17.09 -0.97
C ILE A 316 -2.42 -17.38 -2.31
N ALA A 317 -1.09 -17.52 -2.34
CA ALA A 317 -0.33 -17.83 -3.54
C ALA A 317 1.04 -18.42 -3.16
N SER A 318 1.62 -19.21 -4.05
CA SER A 318 2.97 -19.73 -3.93
C SER A 318 3.54 -20.04 -5.31
N ASP A 319 4.73 -19.50 -5.57
CA ASP A 319 5.52 -19.78 -6.78
C ASP A 319 6.55 -20.90 -6.56
N LEU A 320 6.51 -21.56 -5.39
CA LEU A 320 7.37 -22.70 -5.09
C LEU A 320 6.86 -23.97 -5.80
N PRO A 321 7.72 -24.76 -6.48
CA PRO A 321 7.31 -25.94 -7.23
C PRO A 321 6.52 -26.97 -6.39
N ASP A 322 6.98 -27.23 -5.16
CA ASP A 322 6.45 -28.28 -4.28
C ASP A 322 5.40 -27.77 -3.27
N PHE A 323 4.97 -26.51 -3.39
CA PHE A 323 3.93 -25.93 -2.54
C PHE A 323 2.92 -25.18 -3.41
N GLN A 324 1.86 -25.87 -3.78
CA GLN A 324 0.77 -25.32 -4.58
C GLN A 324 -0.32 -24.74 -3.69
N VAL A 325 -0.79 -23.53 -4.00
CA VAL A 325 -1.84 -22.83 -3.27
C VAL A 325 -2.94 -22.44 -4.25
N GLU A 326 -4.19 -22.73 -3.89
CA GLU A 326 -5.34 -22.26 -4.67
C GLU A 326 -5.49 -20.75 -4.48
N GLU A 327 -5.27 -20.01 -5.56
CA GLU A 327 -5.39 -18.56 -5.54
C GLU A 327 -6.87 -18.13 -5.50
N PRO A 328 -7.23 -17.12 -4.68
CA PRO A 328 -8.58 -16.59 -4.72
C PRO A 328 -8.84 -15.82 -6.03
N ASP A 329 -10.05 -15.96 -6.57
CA ASP A 329 -10.46 -15.37 -7.86
C ASP A 329 -10.21 -13.85 -7.95
N TRP A 330 -10.45 -13.11 -6.86
CA TRP A 330 -10.23 -11.66 -6.84
C TRP A 330 -8.76 -11.27 -7.03
N LEU A 331 -7.82 -12.18 -6.83
CA LEU A 331 -6.40 -11.91 -7.00
C LEU A 331 -6.05 -11.63 -8.48
N GLN A 332 -6.82 -12.19 -9.41
CA GLN A 332 -6.65 -11.96 -10.85
C GLN A 332 -7.26 -10.64 -11.33
N TYR A 333 -8.10 -9.99 -10.52
CA TYR A 333 -8.76 -8.75 -10.89
C TYR A 333 -7.73 -7.60 -10.96
N ASP A 334 -7.44 -7.14 -12.17
CA ASP A 334 -6.43 -6.12 -12.47
C ASP A 334 -6.97 -4.67 -12.44
N GLY A 335 -8.20 -4.49 -11.96
CA GLY A 335 -8.88 -3.19 -11.93
C GLY A 335 -8.59 -2.37 -10.69
N ARG A 336 -9.27 -1.23 -10.58
CA ARG A 336 -9.18 -0.41 -9.36
C ARG A 336 -10.02 -1.02 -8.23
N TRP A 337 -9.43 -1.13 -7.05
CA TRP A 337 -10.07 -1.58 -5.82
C TRP A 337 -10.83 -0.46 -5.09
N GLY A 338 -11.54 0.38 -5.83
CA GLY A 338 -12.27 1.50 -5.24
C GLY A 338 -12.69 2.53 -6.27
N GLN A 339 -13.72 3.30 -5.94
CA GLN A 339 -14.28 4.33 -6.79
C GLN A 339 -13.33 5.53 -6.97
N TYR A 340 -13.57 6.25 -8.06
CA TYR A 340 -12.98 7.55 -8.32
C TYR A 340 -13.69 8.66 -7.55
N GLU A 341 -12.94 9.54 -6.89
CA GLU A 341 -13.47 10.74 -6.23
C GLU A 341 -12.61 11.96 -6.57
N ARG A 342 -13.24 13.11 -6.87
CA ARG A 342 -12.54 14.39 -6.85
C ARG A 342 -12.47 14.87 -5.41
N SER A 343 -11.25 15.02 -4.90
CA SER A 343 -10.98 15.47 -3.54
C SER A 343 -10.34 16.85 -3.56
N THR A 344 -10.80 17.76 -2.70
CA THR A 344 -10.11 19.04 -2.52
C THR A 344 -10.13 19.55 -1.09
N ASP A 345 -8.95 20.01 -0.65
CA ASP A 345 -8.78 20.61 0.67
C ASP A 345 -8.06 21.95 0.57
N LYS A 346 -8.61 22.96 1.23
CA LYS A 346 -8.00 24.29 1.31
C LYS A 346 -7.34 24.47 2.65
N ILE A 347 -6.02 24.54 2.65
CA ILE A 347 -5.23 24.81 3.84
C ILE A 347 -5.18 26.32 4.05
N LYS A 348 -5.72 26.74 5.20
CA LYS A 348 -5.71 28.13 5.65
C LYS A 348 -4.86 28.23 6.90
N TRP A 349 -4.12 29.32 7.02
CA TRP A 349 -3.46 29.66 8.27
C TRP A 349 -4.41 30.41 9.22
N ALA A 350 -4.11 30.40 10.52
CA ALA A 350 -4.86 31.17 11.53
C ALA A 350 -4.83 32.69 11.26
N LEU A 351 -3.73 33.20 10.69
CA LEU A 351 -3.73 34.54 10.08
C LEU A 351 -4.50 34.48 8.77
N HIS A 352 -5.72 35.02 8.82
CA HIS A 352 -6.74 34.96 7.79
C HIS A 352 -6.30 35.47 6.40
N PHE A 353 -5.16 36.16 6.29
CA PHE A 353 -4.63 36.67 5.02
C PHE A 353 -3.67 35.70 4.31
N ILE A 354 -3.25 34.59 4.92
CA ILE A 354 -2.36 33.60 4.30
C ILE A 354 -3.16 32.34 3.92
N LYS A 355 -3.51 32.23 2.64
CA LYS A 355 -3.89 30.95 2.04
C LYS A 355 -2.63 30.26 1.59
N VAL A 356 -2.33 29.11 2.18
CA VAL A 356 -1.04 28.44 2.02
C VAL A 356 -1.08 27.56 0.79
N TYR A 357 -2.08 26.68 0.71
CA TYR A 357 -2.11 25.65 -0.33
C TYR A 357 -3.51 25.09 -0.53
N THR A 358 -3.82 24.63 -1.75
CA THR A 358 -5.03 23.85 -2.04
C THR A 358 -4.60 22.51 -2.59
N PHE A 359 -4.99 21.44 -1.90
CA PHE A 359 -4.91 20.09 -2.42
C PHE A 359 -6.08 19.85 -3.35
N SER A 360 -5.78 19.31 -4.53
CA SER A 360 -6.75 18.95 -5.54
C SER A 360 -6.25 17.71 -6.25
N GLU A 361 -7.00 16.63 -6.14
CA GLU A 361 -6.64 15.34 -6.71
C GLU A 361 -7.87 14.54 -7.14
N VAL A 362 -7.63 13.60 -8.04
CA VAL A 362 -8.62 12.58 -8.39
C VAL A 362 -8.20 11.34 -7.62
N SER A 363 -8.78 11.13 -6.45
CA SER A 363 -8.63 9.88 -5.72
C SER A 363 -9.15 8.72 -6.58
N ARG A 364 -8.44 7.59 -6.52
CA ARG A 364 -8.80 6.33 -7.16
C ARG A 364 -8.31 5.19 -6.29
N GLY A 365 -9.10 4.14 -6.13
CA GLY A 365 -8.62 2.95 -5.44
C GLY A 365 -7.38 2.37 -6.14
N PRO A 366 -6.44 1.74 -5.41
CA PRO A 366 -5.25 1.15 -6.01
C PRO A 366 -5.62 -0.07 -6.87
N THR A 367 -4.68 -0.57 -7.66
CA THR A 367 -4.82 -1.92 -8.23
C THR A 367 -4.53 -2.99 -7.17
N GLY A 368 -4.99 -4.22 -7.44
CA GLY A 368 -4.74 -5.37 -6.57
C GLY A 368 -3.26 -5.81 -6.55
N PRO A 369 -2.89 -6.75 -5.66
CA PRO A 369 -1.51 -7.17 -5.47
C PRO A 369 -0.78 -7.58 -6.76
N LYS A 370 -1.36 -8.45 -7.60
CA LYS A 370 -0.75 -8.95 -8.84
C LYS A 370 -0.39 -7.88 -9.88
N ALA A 371 -1.06 -6.72 -9.82
CA ALA A 371 -0.77 -5.61 -10.72
C ALA A 371 0.38 -4.71 -10.21
N LYS A 372 0.92 -4.99 -9.02
CA LYS A 372 2.05 -4.25 -8.45
C LYS A 372 3.35 -4.99 -8.77
N THR A 373 4.39 -4.25 -9.14
CA THR A 373 5.72 -4.81 -9.45
C THR A 373 6.27 -5.66 -8.31
N ALA A 374 6.00 -5.26 -7.06
CA ALA A 374 6.41 -6.00 -5.87
C ALA A 374 5.85 -7.42 -5.82
N TRP A 375 4.72 -7.73 -6.49
CA TRP A 375 4.15 -9.09 -6.47
C TRP A 375 5.13 -10.16 -6.96
N SER A 376 6.01 -9.81 -7.90
CA SER A 376 7.00 -10.72 -8.50
C SER A 376 8.33 -10.77 -7.74
N GLY A 377 8.36 -10.24 -6.51
CA GLY A 377 9.53 -10.20 -5.63
C GLY A 377 10.14 -8.81 -5.51
N VAL A 378 10.83 -8.57 -4.40
CA VAL A 378 11.50 -7.29 -4.08
C VAL A 378 12.96 -7.45 -3.67
N PHE A 379 13.45 -8.70 -3.56
CA PHE A 379 14.83 -9.05 -3.19
C PHE A 379 15.62 -9.63 -4.35
#